data_AF-A0A7Y6RAJ2-F1
#
_entry.id   AF-A0A7Y6RAJ2-F1
#
_cell.length_a   1.000
_cell.length_b   1.000
_cell.length_c   1.000
_cell.angle_alpha   90.00
_cell.angle_beta   90.00
_cell.angle_gamma   90.00
#
_symmetry.space_group_name_H-M   'P 1'
#
loop_
_entity.id
_entity.type
_entity.pdbx_description
1 polymer ?
#
loop_
_entity_poly.entity_id
_entity_poly.type
_entity_poly.pdbx_seq_one_letter_code
_entity_poly.pdbx_strand_id
1 'polypeptide(L)'
;MSDALKNPDMPPGALVETFDDGSALRNDGVKLTPANQNPWYVLATVTGEHSAKNRRFWNGWMCQNMSADERKALALQMSMPEEELAPLSDEEMQQIRARFKTNFPKKAIHETLPNPDHAADLQLVNLTHDISFEQFYFSSPALFEHVHFAGFADFDKAHFSYSANFQETHFSEGAFFPDANFAGRANFIKVYFGELAEFKEAHFVGHALFQESHFVGTADFTGASFVRPIDFQETLFKGGAGFERVHFGEVANFQDSHFAGETNFQSTHFAKDADFDKVLFSAHTSFLKSHFAGNALFLKTHFTDGAGFQEVHFAEHAMFPDTHFTGDVFFPEAHFTRDAFFERADFTGLADFSDGAFKAFTSFDGATFKTQVPKYYQREMHQDTTFSDTPKHWPKITSDSAKAGKQAYTRLRQIAADNHNPDLEHFFLRQEMRCKETLAQGLDKWVFKGYRWLAGSGISVLRPAVGLVLIWLISGFAYLFRYLYLQRNAEKIIAANSELPALADMSVLGSFGLSFANLFAFLGLNRLYFQEVIAELGPWLSLLAGMQTVSGVVLLFFLGLGLRNRFRLK
;
A
#
# COMPACT_ATOMS: atom_id res chain seq x y z
N MET A 1 27.91 9.08 -20.34
CA MET A 1 28.11 7.74 -20.90
C MET A 1 28.70 6.93 -19.77
N SER A 2 27.92 6.08 -19.09
CA SER A 2 28.48 5.13 -18.14
C SER A 2 29.35 4.17 -18.92
N ASP A 3 30.62 4.00 -18.52
CA ASP A 3 31.45 2.94 -19.08
C ASP A 3 30.71 1.60 -18.90
N ALA A 4 30.68 0.79 -19.95
CA ALA A 4 30.00 -0.50 -19.89
C ALA A 4 30.68 -1.37 -18.83
N LEU A 5 29.89 -1.97 -17.93
CA LEU A 5 30.39 -2.94 -16.95
C LEU A 5 31.16 -4.05 -17.68
N LYS A 6 32.30 -4.45 -17.11
CA LYS A 6 33.14 -5.51 -17.68
C LYS A 6 32.45 -6.87 -17.66
N ASN A 7 31.67 -7.13 -16.61
CA ASN A 7 30.79 -8.27 -16.44
C ASN A 7 29.38 -7.76 -16.10
N PRO A 8 28.38 -7.93 -16.98
CA PRO A 8 27.03 -7.45 -16.73
C PRO A 8 26.31 -8.17 -15.58
N ASP A 9 26.81 -9.35 -15.16
CA ASP A 9 26.20 -10.15 -14.09
C ASP A 9 26.71 -9.78 -12.69
N MET A 10 27.71 -8.90 -12.59
CA MET A 10 28.30 -8.43 -11.33
C MET A 10 27.91 -6.98 -11.05
N PRO A 11 27.81 -6.57 -9.77
CA PRO A 11 27.57 -5.17 -9.43
C PRO A 11 28.77 -4.29 -9.84
N PRO A 12 28.60 -2.97 -10.00
CA PRO A 12 29.66 -2.05 -10.42
C PRO A 12 30.91 -2.12 -9.54
N GLY A 13 30.74 -2.21 -8.22
CA GLY A 13 31.85 -2.21 -7.25
C GLY A 13 32.53 -3.56 -7.00
N ALA A 14 32.02 -4.66 -7.55
CA ALA A 14 32.65 -5.97 -7.38
C ALA A 14 34.00 -6.04 -8.10
N LEU A 15 34.93 -6.85 -7.59
CA LEU A 15 36.22 -7.06 -8.22
C LEU A 15 36.09 -8.01 -9.42
N VAL A 16 36.69 -7.62 -10.55
CA VAL A 16 36.83 -8.49 -11.74
C VAL A 16 38.23 -9.05 -11.90
N GLU A 17 39.24 -8.38 -11.31
CA GLU A 17 40.63 -8.81 -11.35
C GLU A 17 41.32 -8.38 -10.06
N THR A 18 42.11 -9.26 -9.46
CA THR A 18 42.98 -9.00 -8.32
C THR A 18 44.42 -9.31 -8.71
N PHE A 19 45.37 -8.49 -8.25
CA PHE A 19 46.78 -8.61 -8.58
C PHE A 19 47.59 -9.07 -7.37
N ASP A 20 48.75 -9.69 -7.61
CA ASP A 20 49.63 -10.24 -6.56
C ASP A 20 50.12 -9.20 -5.54
N ASP A 21 50.13 -7.93 -5.92
CA ASP A 21 50.53 -6.82 -5.05
C ASP A 21 49.40 -6.33 -4.12
N GLY A 22 48.20 -6.92 -4.22
CA GLY A 22 47.00 -6.55 -3.45
C GLY A 22 46.13 -5.49 -4.12
N SER A 23 46.55 -4.95 -5.27
CA SER A 23 45.73 -4.04 -6.05
C SER A 23 44.60 -4.82 -6.74
N ALA A 24 43.55 -4.10 -7.15
CA ALA A 24 42.41 -4.75 -7.80
C ALA A 24 41.74 -3.83 -8.81
N LEU A 25 40.93 -4.43 -9.67
CA LEU A 25 40.13 -3.76 -10.68
C LEU A 25 38.66 -4.09 -10.44
N ARG A 26 37.85 -3.05 -10.27
CA ARG A 26 36.40 -3.15 -10.13
C ARG A 26 35.72 -3.33 -11.48
N ASN A 27 34.50 -3.83 -11.43
CA ASN A 27 33.67 -4.12 -12.59
C ASN A 27 33.26 -2.87 -13.38
N ASP A 28 33.15 -1.74 -12.69
CA ASP A 28 32.98 -0.38 -13.24
C ASP A 28 34.28 0.22 -13.82
N GLY A 29 35.40 -0.51 -13.77
CA GLY A 29 36.69 -0.08 -14.31
C GLY A 29 37.56 0.72 -13.34
N VAL A 30 37.09 1.02 -12.12
CA VAL A 30 37.87 1.69 -11.09
C VAL A 30 39.03 0.81 -10.63
N LYS A 31 40.24 1.40 -10.55
CA LYS A 31 41.45 0.72 -10.06
C LYS A 31 41.64 1.03 -8.59
N LEU A 32 41.85 -0.02 -7.80
CA LEU A 32 42.07 0.05 -6.36
C LEU A 32 43.55 -0.18 -6.03
N THR A 33 44.04 0.58 -5.07
CA THR A 33 45.38 0.44 -4.52
C THR A 33 45.43 -0.60 -3.40
N PRO A 34 46.57 -1.26 -3.16
CA PRO A 34 46.71 -2.17 -2.04
C PRO A 34 46.59 -1.44 -0.70
N ALA A 35 45.87 -2.03 0.26
CA ALA A 35 45.67 -1.47 1.59
C ALA A 35 46.98 -1.01 2.27
N ASN A 36 48.02 -1.84 2.21
CA ASN A 36 49.30 -1.60 2.85
C ASN A 36 50.09 -0.39 2.28
N GLN A 37 49.63 0.22 1.18
CA GLN A 37 50.17 1.44 0.59
C GLN A 37 49.39 2.70 0.99
N ASN A 38 48.26 2.57 1.69
CA ASN A 38 47.48 3.69 2.20
C ASN A 38 47.94 4.06 3.63
N PRO A 39 48.41 5.30 3.88
CA PRO A 39 48.86 5.73 5.21
C PRO A 39 47.82 5.62 6.33
N TRP A 40 46.57 5.95 6.06
CA TRP A 40 45.50 5.90 7.05
C TRP A 40 45.15 4.46 7.42
N TYR A 41 45.12 3.54 6.46
CA TYR A 41 44.99 2.11 6.75
C TYR A 41 46.16 1.58 7.59
N VAL A 42 47.40 1.98 7.28
CA VAL A 42 48.58 1.55 8.06
C VAL A 42 48.52 2.05 9.51
N LEU A 43 47.98 3.26 9.73
CA LEU A 43 47.71 3.80 11.06
C LEU A 43 46.54 3.07 11.77
N ALA A 44 45.47 2.74 11.05
CA ALA A 44 44.33 2.00 11.59
C ALA A 44 44.66 0.55 11.96
N THR A 45 45.79 0.02 11.50
CA THR A 45 46.18 -1.40 11.66
C THR A 45 47.59 -1.57 12.24
N VAL A 46 48.00 -0.68 13.16
CA VAL A 46 49.35 -0.68 13.76
C VAL A 46 49.74 -2.04 14.34
N THR A 47 48.80 -2.71 15.02
CA THR A 47 49.02 -4.03 15.63
C THR A 47 48.42 -5.20 14.83
N GLY A 48 48.10 -4.98 13.54
CA GLY A 48 47.42 -5.95 12.67
C GLY A 48 45.92 -5.68 12.53
N GLU A 49 45.23 -6.33 11.59
CA GLU A 49 43.85 -5.97 11.18
C GLU A 49 42.76 -6.31 12.24
N HIS A 50 42.98 -7.32 13.09
CA HIS A 50 42.00 -7.80 14.07
C HIS A 50 42.33 -7.44 15.53
N SER A 51 42.92 -6.26 15.75
CA SER A 51 43.39 -5.88 17.08
C SER A 51 42.60 -4.73 17.67
N ALA A 52 41.86 -4.96 18.75
CA ALA A 52 41.19 -3.90 19.51
C ALA A 52 42.16 -2.82 20.04
N LYS A 53 43.47 -3.12 20.11
CA LYS A 53 44.51 -2.14 20.46
C LYS A 53 44.67 -1.05 19.40
N ASN A 54 44.26 -1.27 18.16
CA ASN A 54 44.34 -0.25 17.11
C ASN A 54 43.51 0.99 17.45
N ARG A 55 42.37 0.81 18.14
CA ARG A 55 41.54 1.92 18.62
C ARG A 55 42.35 2.91 19.45
N ARG A 56 43.21 2.42 20.33
CA ARG A 56 44.08 3.26 21.16
C ARG A 56 45.02 4.12 20.32
N PHE A 57 45.67 3.52 19.31
CA PHE A 57 46.55 4.24 18.40
C PHE A 57 45.79 5.27 17.56
N TRP A 58 44.63 4.89 17.02
CA TRP A 58 43.81 5.76 16.20
C TRP A 58 43.25 6.94 16.99
N ASN A 59 42.57 6.67 18.11
CA ASN A 59 41.92 7.69 18.92
C ASN A 59 42.95 8.64 19.55
N GLY A 60 44.06 8.12 20.08
CA GLY A 60 45.16 8.95 20.58
C GLY A 60 45.79 9.81 19.49
N TRP A 61 45.88 9.32 18.25
CA TRP A 61 46.35 10.11 17.10
C TRP A 61 45.37 11.22 16.71
N MET A 62 44.08 10.91 16.61
CA MET A 62 43.03 11.85 16.21
C MET A 62 42.78 12.93 17.26
N CYS A 63 42.99 12.61 18.54
CA CYS A 63 42.79 13.52 19.67
C CYS A 63 44.07 14.26 20.11
N GLN A 64 45.19 14.12 19.40
CA GLN A 64 46.49 14.66 19.84
C GLN A 64 46.52 16.19 19.97
N ASN A 65 45.71 16.88 19.16
CA ASN A 65 45.59 18.34 19.15
C ASN A 65 44.47 18.87 20.07
N MET A 66 43.73 17.99 20.75
CA MET A 66 42.61 18.37 21.62
C MET A 66 43.07 18.80 23.01
N SER A 67 42.29 19.65 23.68
CA SER A 67 42.47 19.94 25.10
C SER A 67 42.04 18.77 25.98
N ALA A 68 42.47 18.76 27.24
CA ALA A 68 42.07 17.72 28.20
C ALA A 68 40.56 17.77 28.50
N ASP A 69 39.98 18.97 28.60
CA ASP A 69 38.55 19.14 28.87
C ASP A 69 37.68 18.64 27.70
N GLU A 70 38.09 18.89 26.45
CA GLU A 70 37.43 18.37 25.25
C GLU A 70 37.48 16.83 25.20
N ARG A 71 38.65 16.24 25.47
CA ARG A 71 38.79 14.77 25.52
C ARG A 71 37.92 14.16 26.60
N LYS A 72 37.85 14.77 27.78
CA LYS A 72 37.00 14.29 28.87
C LYS A 72 35.51 14.33 28.51
N ALA A 73 35.07 15.40 27.85
CA ALA A 73 33.70 15.51 27.35
C ALA A 73 33.40 14.45 26.27
N LEU A 74 34.32 14.25 25.34
CA LEU A 74 34.20 13.25 24.28
C LEU A 74 34.19 11.82 24.82
N ALA A 75 35.05 11.51 25.80
CA ALA A 75 35.10 10.22 26.47
C ALA A 75 33.76 9.88 27.14
N LEU A 76 33.12 10.87 27.79
CA LEU A 76 31.78 10.72 28.36
C LEU A 76 30.73 10.47 27.27
N GLN A 77 30.79 11.20 26.16
CA GLN A 77 29.86 11.05 25.04
C GLN A 77 29.98 9.66 24.38
N MET A 78 31.20 9.18 24.16
CA MET A 78 31.46 7.89 23.53
C MET A 78 31.44 6.71 24.52
N SER A 79 31.13 6.97 25.81
CA SER A 79 31.11 5.96 26.87
C SER A 79 32.40 5.13 26.96
N MET A 80 33.55 5.80 26.92
CA MET A 80 34.88 5.16 26.97
C MET A 80 35.81 5.81 28.00
N PRO A 81 36.88 5.12 28.44
CA PRO A 81 37.89 5.70 29.32
C PRO A 81 38.62 6.88 28.66
N GLU A 82 38.93 7.92 29.43
CA GLU A 82 39.67 9.09 28.92
C GLU A 82 41.07 8.71 28.42
N GLU A 83 41.67 7.66 28.99
CA GLU A 83 42.97 7.13 28.60
C GLU A 83 43.00 6.63 27.14
N GLU A 84 41.87 6.19 26.58
CA GLU A 84 41.77 5.78 25.17
C GLU A 84 41.93 6.98 24.23
N LEU A 85 41.55 8.18 24.66
CA LEU A 85 41.63 9.42 23.89
C LEU A 85 42.89 10.25 24.19
N ALA A 86 43.65 9.91 25.23
CA ALA A 86 44.82 10.66 25.66
C ALA A 86 45.90 10.72 24.55
N PRO A 87 46.75 11.77 24.51
CA PRO A 87 47.89 11.81 23.58
C PRO A 87 48.73 10.55 23.68
N LEU A 88 49.28 10.11 22.56
CA LEU A 88 50.07 8.87 22.50
C LEU A 88 51.39 9.01 23.26
N SER A 89 51.79 7.95 23.97
CA SER A 89 53.10 7.89 24.63
C SER A 89 54.24 7.79 23.62
N ASP A 90 55.46 8.06 24.06
CA ASP A 90 56.65 7.91 23.21
C ASP A 90 56.81 6.47 22.71
N GLU A 91 56.49 5.45 23.53
CA GLU A 91 56.51 4.04 23.12
C GLU A 91 55.43 3.71 22.09
N GLU A 92 54.22 4.25 22.24
CA GLU A 92 53.13 4.08 21.27
C GLU A 92 53.52 4.72 19.93
N MET A 93 54.09 5.93 19.98
CA MET A 93 54.60 6.63 18.80
C MET A 93 55.77 5.89 18.13
N GLN A 94 56.63 5.21 18.89
CA GLN A 94 57.68 4.36 18.32
C GLN A 94 57.11 3.16 17.57
N GLN A 95 56.03 2.55 18.07
CA GLN A 95 55.35 1.44 17.37
C GLN A 95 54.75 1.91 16.04
N ILE A 96 54.08 3.07 16.03
CA ILE A 96 53.58 3.69 14.79
C ILE A 96 54.73 3.91 13.81
N ARG A 97 55.83 4.54 14.25
CA ARG A 97 56.99 4.80 13.37
C ARG A 97 57.60 3.50 12.82
N ALA A 98 57.68 2.44 13.62
CA ALA A 98 58.18 1.14 13.19
C ALA A 98 57.27 0.48 12.14
N ARG A 99 55.95 0.57 12.33
CA ARG A 99 54.95 0.11 11.36
C ARG A 99 55.10 0.86 10.04
N PHE A 100 55.11 2.19 10.07
CA PHE A 100 55.26 3.02 8.87
C PHE A 100 56.58 2.78 8.14
N LYS A 101 57.69 2.57 8.85
CA LYS A 101 58.98 2.24 8.23
C LYS A 101 58.96 0.89 7.50
N THR A 102 58.20 -0.07 8.02
CA THR A 102 58.00 -1.39 7.39
C THR A 102 57.21 -1.27 6.09
N ASN A 103 56.12 -0.51 6.10
CA ASN A 103 55.22 -0.34 4.95
C ASN A 103 55.75 0.65 3.90
N PHE A 104 56.51 1.67 4.30
CA PHE A 104 57.03 2.71 3.43
C PHE A 104 58.56 2.86 3.53
N PRO A 105 59.35 1.81 3.24
CA PRO A 105 60.80 1.80 3.49
C PRO A 105 61.60 2.83 2.66
N LYS A 106 61.01 3.36 1.58
CA LYS A 106 61.64 4.31 0.66
C LYS A 106 61.24 5.77 0.88
N LYS A 107 60.30 6.06 1.78
CA LYS A 107 59.80 7.43 2.04
C LYS A 107 60.18 7.87 3.45
N ALA A 108 60.37 9.18 3.64
CA ALA A 108 60.62 9.68 4.98
C ALA A 108 59.33 9.63 5.81
N ILE A 109 59.44 9.39 7.12
CA ILE A 109 58.27 9.23 8.01
C ILE A 109 57.36 10.47 8.00
N HIS A 110 57.93 11.67 7.89
CA HIS A 110 57.16 12.93 7.85
C HIS A 110 56.41 13.13 6.53
N GLU A 111 56.76 12.39 5.48
CA GLU A 111 56.06 12.39 4.18
C GLU A 111 54.92 11.37 4.13
N THR A 112 54.90 10.41 5.06
CA THR A 112 53.94 9.31 5.07
C THR A 112 52.98 9.34 6.23
N LEU A 113 53.38 9.84 7.42
CA LEU A 113 52.46 9.98 8.54
C LEU A 113 51.34 10.97 8.18
N PRO A 114 50.06 10.54 8.26
CA PRO A 114 48.95 11.41 7.93
C PRO A 114 48.74 12.50 8.99
N ASN A 115 48.37 13.70 8.58
CA ASN A 115 48.03 14.78 9.50
C ASN A 115 46.65 14.49 10.16
N PRO A 116 46.52 14.47 11.50
CA PRO A 116 45.23 14.27 12.19
C PRO A 116 44.14 15.29 11.80
N ASP A 117 44.52 16.52 11.44
CA ASP A 117 43.58 17.59 11.09
C ASP A 117 43.13 17.52 9.63
N HIS A 118 43.67 16.58 8.84
CA HIS A 118 43.24 16.34 7.47
C HIS A 118 42.21 15.20 7.42
N ALA A 119 41.50 15.11 6.30
CA ALA A 119 40.55 14.02 6.07
C ALA A 119 41.24 12.66 6.18
N ALA A 120 40.58 11.73 6.89
CA ALA A 120 40.96 10.32 6.97
C ALA A 120 40.65 9.66 5.62
N ASP A 121 41.64 9.66 4.73
CA ASP A 121 41.49 9.28 3.33
C ASP A 121 41.86 7.81 3.09
N LEU A 122 40.83 6.97 2.97
CA LEU A 122 40.93 5.57 2.60
C LEU A 122 40.38 5.31 1.19
N GLN A 123 40.17 6.34 0.36
CA GLN A 123 39.55 6.18 -0.95
C GLN A 123 40.35 5.27 -1.89
N LEU A 124 39.64 4.58 -2.79
CA LEU A 124 40.26 3.73 -3.83
C LEU A 124 41.20 2.66 -3.26
N VAL A 125 40.86 2.12 -2.09
CA VAL A 125 41.64 1.05 -1.44
C VAL A 125 40.91 -0.28 -1.52
N ASN A 126 41.66 -1.35 -1.80
CA ASN A 126 41.19 -2.72 -1.66
C ASN A 126 41.62 -3.29 -0.29
N LEU A 127 40.66 -3.44 0.62
CA LEU A 127 40.84 -4.01 1.95
C LEU A 127 40.51 -5.51 1.90
N THR A 128 41.54 -6.36 1.94
CA THR A 128 41.42 -7.79 1.62
C THR A 128 41.04 -8.68 2.81
N HIS A 129 41.05 -8.16 4.03
CA HIS A 129 40.72 -8.89 5.25
C HIS A 129 39.67 -8.11 6.06
N ASP A 130 39.14 -8.75 7.11
CA ASP A 130 38.25 -8.05 8.03
C ASP A 130 38.99 -6.89 8.70
N ILE A 131 38.26 -5.81 8.96
CA ILE A 131 38.79 -4.61 9.56
C ILE A 131 37.80 -4.08 10.59
N SER A 132 38.32 -3.72 11.77
CA SER A 132 37.53 -3.13 12.83
C SER A 132 37.96 -1.69 13.09
N PHE A 133 36.97 -0.81 12.98
CA PHE A 133 36.92 0.59 13.41
C PHE A 133 36.01 0.73 14.65
N GLU A 134 35.83 -0.35 15.42
CA GLU A 134 35.03 -0.36 16.65
C GLU A 134 35.48 0.79 17.58
N GLN A 135 34.54 1.66 17.93
CA GLN A 135 34.76 2.83 18.79
C GLN A 135 35.86 3.79 18.30
N PHE A 136 36.13 3.81 17.00
CA PHE A 136 37.05 4.78 16.42
C PHE A 136 36.42 6.18 16.40
N TYR A 137 37.22 7.17 16.76
CA TYR A 137 36.85 8.58 16.69
C TYR A 137 37.46 9.23 15.46
N PHE A 138 36.62 9.78 14.58
CA PHE A 138 37.03 10.55 13.41
C PHE A 138 36.79 12.05 13.69
N SER A 139 37.87 12.77 14.00
CA SER A 139 37.89 14.22 14.26
C SER A 139 37.88 15.08 12.99
N SER A 140 37.98 14.45 11.83
CA SER A 140 38.04 15.06 10.49
C SER A 140 37.14 14.26 9.54
N PRO A 141 36.83 14.77 8.32
CA PRO A 141 36.07 13.99 7.33
C PRO A 141 36.67 12.60 7.08
N ALA A 142 35.84 11.56 7.07
CA ALA A 142 36.26 10.19 6.76
C ALA A 142 35.86 9.83 5.34
N LEU A 143 36.84 9.49 4.49
CA LEU A 143 36.63 9.25 3.06
C LEU A 143 36.90 7.76 2.75
N PHE A 144 35.82 7.03 2.50
CA PHE A 144 35.79 5.64 2.08
C PHE A 144 35.28 5.50 0.63
N GLU A 145 35.28 6.57 -0.15
CA GLU A 145 34.78 6.55 -1.53
C GLU A 145 35.49 5.50 -2.38
N HIS A 146 34.69 4.71 -3.11
CA HIS A 146 35.12 3.59 -3.94
C HIS A 146 35.90 2.47 -3.22
N VAL A 147 35.91 2.42 -1.89
CA VAL A 147 36.60 1.35 -1.16
C VAL A 147 35.95 -0.01 -1.44
N HIS A 148 36.78 -1.05 -1.50
CA HIS A 148 36.33 -2.42 -1.50
C HIS A 148 36.71 -3.09 -0.19
N PHE A 149 35.71 -3.51 0.59
CA PHE A 149 35.88 -4.34 1.77
C PHE A 149 35.61 -5.80 1.37
N ALA A 150 36.67 -6.61 1.30
CA ALA A 150 36.56 -8.03 0.98
C ALA A 150 36.09 -8.86 2.17
N GLY A 151 36.48 -8.48 3.40
CA GLY A 151 36.05 -9.10 4.65
C GLY A 151 35.03 -8.26 5.41
N PHE A 152 34.73 -8.65 6.64
CA PHE A 152 33.82 -7.92 7.52
C PHE A 152 34.35 -6.51 7.84
N ALA A 153 33.46 -5.52 7.78
CA ALA A 153 33.78 -4.14 8.13
C ALA A 153 33.00 -3.74 9.38
N ASP A 154 33.69 -3.57 10.49
CA ASP A 154 33.09 -3.28 11.78
C ASP A 154 33.32 -1.81 12.16
N PHE A 155 32.23 -1.08 12.38
CA PHE A 155 32.16 0.31 12.81
C PHE A 155 31.28 0.44 14.07
N ASP A 156 31.13 -0.62 14.88
CA ASP A 156 30.37 -0.56 16.14
C ASP A 156 30.81 0.65 16.97
N LYS A 157 29.87 1.52 17.34
CA LYS A 157 30.10 2.75 18.13
C LYS A 157 31.14 3.70 17.55
N ALA A 158 31.47 3.59 16.27
CA ALA A 158 32.34 4.56 15.62
C ALA A 158 31.69 5.95 15.64
N HIS A 159 32.50 6.99 15.83
CA HIS A 159 32.02 8.36 15.94
C HIS A 159 32.63 9.24 14.84
N PHE A 160 31.79 9.74 13.94
CA PHE A 160 32.16 10.63 12.86
C PHE A 160 31.74 12.06 13.19
N SER A 161 32.68 12.91 13.61
CA SER A 161 32.40 14.31 13.97
C SER A 161 32.05 15.18 12.75
N TYR A 162 32.53 14.77 11.57
CA TYR A 162 32.33 15.44 10.30
C TYR A 162 31.68 14.48 9.29
N SER A 163 31.76 14.78 8.00
CA SER A 163 31.19 13.92 6.97
C SER A 163 31.88 12.55 6.92
N ALA A 164 31.09 11.50 6.80
CA ALA A 164 31.55 10.15 6.48
C ALA A 164 31.08 9.81 5.05
N ASN A 165 32.00 9.64 4.12
CA ASN A 165 31.71 9.43 2.71
C ASN A 165 32.04 7.98 2.31
N PHE A 166 31.01 7.16 2.16
CA PHE A 166 31.08 5.79 1.66
C PHE A 166 30.60 5.68 0.21
N GLN A 167 30.44 6.77 -0.53
CA GLN A 167 29.89 6.72 -1.88
C GLN A 167 30.59 5.68 -2.76
N GLU A 168 29.79 4.87 -3.47
CA GLU A 168 30.25 3.80 -4.36
C GLU A 168 31.18 2.76 -3.68
N THR A 169 31.11 2.62 -2.36
CA THR A 169 31.80 1.56 -1.60
C THR A 169 31.16 0.20 -1.89
N HIS A 170 31.97 -0.85 -1.87
CA HIS A 170 31.52 -2.23 -1.98
C HIS A 170 31.91 -3.02 -0.73
N PHE A 171 30.92 -3.44 0.04
CA PHE A 171 31.07 -4.41 1.13
C PHE A 171 30.71 -5.79 0.61
N SER A 172 31.69 -6.67 0.46
CA SER A 172 31.46 -8.04 -0.01
C SER A 172 30.82 -8.91 1.07
N GLU A 173 31.27 -8.74 2.31
CA GLU A 173 30.75 -9.43 3.50
C GLU A 173 29.93 -8.44 4.36
N GLY A 174 29.70 -8.77 5.64
CA GLY A 174 28.89 -7.95 6.54
C GLY A 174 29.51 -6.58 6.86
N ALA A 175 28.67 -5.55 6.89
CA ALA A 175 29.02 -4.19 7.29
C ALA A 175 28.23 -3.79 8.55
N PHE A 176 28.94 -3.53 9.64
CA PHE A 176 28.35 -3.30 10.96
C PHE A 176 28.57 -1.85 11.38
N PHE A 177 27.48 -1.14 11.64
CA PHE A 177 27.44 0.20 12.21
C PHE A 177 26.50 0.29 13.44
N PRO A 178 26.39 -0.74 14.31
CA PRO A 178 25.53 -0.63 15.47
C PRO A 178 26.04 0.49 16.39
N ASP A 179 25.10 1.24 16.98
CA ASP A 179 25.38 2.39 17.87
C ASP A 179 26.34 3.45 17.27
N ALA A 180 26.60 3.42 15.96
CA ALA A 180 27.50 4.36 15.31
C ALA A 180 26.89 5.76 15.27
N ASN A 181 27.71 6.80 15.50
CA ASN A 181 27.26 8.18 15.51
C ASN A 181 27.81 8.98 14.33
N PHE A 182 26.93 9.44 13.45
CA PHE A 182 27.22 10.32 12.33
C PHE A 182 26.80 11.75 12.67
N ALA A 183 27.71 12.53 13.24
CA ALA A 183 27.45 13.93 13.58
C ALA A 183 27.33 14.81 12.32
N GLY A 184 28.13 14.51 11.30
CA GLY A 184 28.07 15.15 9.98
C GLY A 184 27.26 14.35 8.95
N ARG A 185 27.32 14.77 7.69
CA ARG A 185 26.66 14.08 6.56
C ARG A 185 27.23 12.66 6.41
N ALA A 186 26.37 11.65 6.40
CA ALA A 186 26.70 10.27 6.09
C ALA A 186 26.26 9.96 4.65
N ASN A 187 27.22 9.74 3.76
CA ASN A 187 26.97 9.51 2.33
C ASN A 187 27.19 8.03 1.97
N PHE A 188 26.11 7.30 1.75
CA PHE A 188 26.04 5.91 1.29
C PHE A 188 25.41 5.80 -0.11
N ILE A 189 25.50 6.85 -0.92
CA ILE A 189 25.00 6.84 -2.31
C ILE A 189 25.72 5.74 -3.08
N LYS A 190 24.95 4.91 -3.79
CA LYS A 190 25.47 3.82 -4.65
C LYS A 190 26.34 2.80 -3.91
N VAL A 191 26.16 2.66 -2.60
CA VAL A 191 26.86 1.62 -1.84
C VAL A 191 26.25 0.26 -2.13
N TYR A 192 27.11 -0.74 -2.27
CA TYR A 192 26.71 -2.13 -2.38
C TYR A 192 27.03 -2.87 -1.09
N PHE A 193 26.00 -3.42 -0.45
CA PHE A 193 26.11 -4.32 0.69
C PHE A 193 25.78 -5.75 0.25
N GLY A 194 26.80 -6.59 0.13
CA GLY A 194 26.69 -7.97 -0.36
C GLY A 194 25.97 -8.89 0.62
N GLU A 195 26.20 -8.70 1.91
CA GLU A 195 25.61 -9.48 3.00
C GLU A 195 24.87 -8.56 3.99
N LEU A 196 24.85 -8.91 5.29
CA LEU A 196 24.19 -8.15 6.35
C LEU A 196 24.75 -6.72 6.44
N ALA A 197 23.86 -5.72 6.41
CA ALA A 197 24.16 -4.33 6.73
C ALA A 197 23.41 -3.92 8.00
N GLU A 198 24.14 -3.75 9.11
CA GLU A 198 23.56 -3.46 10.41
C GLU A 198 23.79 -2.00 10.81
N PHE A 199 22.72 -1.24 11.00
CA PHE A 199 22.68 0.15 11.48
C PHE A 199 21.83 0.28 12.75
N LYS A 200 21.79 -0.80 13.53
CA LYS A 200 20.95 -0.90 14.72
C LYS A 200 21.34 0.15 15.77
N GLU A 201 20.35 0.87 16.29
CA GLU A 201 20.54 1.99 17.24
C GLU A 201 21.51 3.08 16.73
N ALA A 202 21.85 3.11 15.43
CA ALA A 202 22.74 4.12 14.89
C ALA A 202 22.11 5.52 14.94
N HIS A 203 22.94 6.53 15.15
CA HIS A 203 22.52 7.92 15.32
C HIS A 203 23.04 8.79 14.17
N PHE A 204 22.12 9.26 13.33
CA PHE A 204 22.40 10.15 12.22
C PHE A 204 21.94 11.56 12.56
N VAL A 205 22.87 12.38 13.06
CA VAL A 205 22.61 13.78 13.38
C VAL A 205 22.67 14.64 12.12
N GLY A 206 23.58 14.32 11.19
CA GLY A 206 23.62 14.91 9.86
C GLY A 206 22.70 14.22 8.85
N HIS A 207 22.70 14.71 7.61
CA HIS A 207 21.95 14.07 6.51
C HIS A 207 22.45 12.65 6.24
N ALA A 208 21.53 11.71 6.05
CA ALA A 208 21.83 10.33 5.69
C ALA A 208 21.36 10.07 4.23
N LEU A 209 22.28 9.72 3.35
CA LEU A 209 22.05 9.62 1.91
C LEU A 209 22.31 8.18 1.47
N PHE A 210 21.29 7.45 1.03
CA PHE A 210 21.35 6.04 0.61
C PHE A 210 20.85 5.84 -0.83
N GLN A 211 20.76 6.92 -1.62
CA GLN A 211 20.19 6.87 -2.95
C GLN A 211 20.93 5.88 -3.85
N GLU A 212 20.17 5.14 -4.64
CA GLU A 212 20.69 4.13 -5.57
C GLU A 212 21.58 3.06 -4.88
N SER A 213 21.48 2.88 -3.55
CA SER A 213 22.22 1.83 -2.84
C SER A 213 21.56 0.46 -2.98
N HIS A 214 22.34 -0.60 -2.79
CA HIS A 214 21.91 -1.99 -2.96
C HIS A 214 22.19 -2.79 -1.69
N PHE A 215 21.13 -3.24 -1.02
CA PHE A 215 21.20 -4.15 0.11
C PHE A 215 20.83 -5.55 -0.37
N VAL A 216 21.84 -6.40 -0.62
CA VAL A 216 21.61 -7.77 -1.08
C VAL A 216 21.21 -8.68 0.07
N GLY A 217 21.96 -8.62 1.17
CA GLY A 217 21.55 -9.20 2.45
C GLY A 217 20.53 -8.33 3.21
N THR A 218 20.26 -8.70 4.45
CA THR A 218 19.35 -7.95 5.34
C THR A 218 19.93 -6.57 5.65
N ALA A 219 19.08 -5.54 5.62
CA ALA A 219 19.39 -4.21 6.12
C ALA A 219 18.64 -3.98 7.44
N ASP A 220 19.35 -3.85 8.55
CA ASP A 220 18.75 -3.68 9.88
C ASP A 220 19.01 -2.28 10.43
N PHE A 221 18.00 -1.42 10.41
CA PHE A 221 18.00 -0.08 11.00
C PHE A 221 17.24 -0.04 12.34
N THR A 222 16.96 -1.17 12.97
CA THR A 222 16.13 -1.23 14.19
C THR A 222 16.64 -0.25 15.25
N GLY A 223 15.74 0.61 15.76
CA GLY A 223 16.06 1.61 16.79
C GLY A 223 16.92 2.80 16.32
N ALA A 224 17.32 2.85 15.04
CA ALA A 224 18.10 3.98 14.52
C ALA A 224 17.33 5.31 14.65
N SER A 225 18.07 6.41 14.77
CA SER A 225 17.51 7.75 14.85
C SER A 225 18.13 8.67 13.81
N PHE A 226 17.28 9.31 13.00
CA PHE A 226 17.65 10.26 11.97
C PHE A 226 17.14 11.65 12.35
N VAL A 227 18.03 12.55 12.77
CA VAL A 227 17.67 13.91 13.18
C VAL A 227 17.45 14.82 11.98
N ARG A 228 18.09 14.51 10.85
CA ARG A 228 18.00 15.24 9.58
C ARG A 228 17.38 14.35 8.50
N PRO A 229 17.02 14.92 7.34
CA PRO A 229 16.38 14.14 6.28
C PRO A 229 17.23 12.93 5.87
N ILE A 230 16.53 11.83 5.64
CA ILE A 230 17.07 10.62 5.07
C ILE A 230 16.51 10.41 3.66
N ASP A 231 17.36 9.90 2.78
CA ASP A 231 17.01 9.68 1.39
C ASP A 231 17.42 8.27 0.90
N PHE A 232 16.42 7.41 0.74
CA PHE A 232 16.47 6.07 0.14
C PHE A 232 15.87 6.05 -1.28
N GLN A 233 15.87 7.19 -1.98
CA GLN A 233 15.35 7.24 -3.34
C GLN A 233 16.09 6.22 -4.24
N GLU A 234 15.34 5.44 -5.00
CA GLU A 234 15.87 4.43 -5.93
C GLU A 234 16.76 3.37 -5.26
N THR A 235 16.68 3.21 -3.94
CA THR A 235 17.38 2.15 -3.20
C THR A 235 16.73 0.79 -3.45
N LEU A 236 17.56 -0.25 -3.56
CA LEU A 236 17.12 -1.64 -3.71
C LEU A 236 17.43 -2.46 -2.45
N PHE A 237 16.39 -2.91 -1.76
CA PHE A 237 16.48 -3.86 -0.65
C PHE A 237 16.10 -5.26 -1.14
N LYS A 238 17.07 -6.07 -1.56
CA LYS A 238 16.80 -7.45 -2.00
C LYS A 238 16.55 -8.37 -0.80
N GLY A 239 17.33 -8.21 0.27
CA GLY A 239 17.10 -8.87 1.55
C GLY A 239 15.98 -8.21 2.35
N GLY A 240 15.74 -8.70 3.57
CA GLY A 240 14.78 -8.07 4.49
C GLY A 240 15.25 -6.67 4.94
N ALA A 241 14.31 -5.77 5.20
CA ALA A 241 14.59 -4.42 5.67
C ALA A 241 13.87 -4.13 6.99
N GLY A 242 14.63 -3.99 8.07
CA GLY A 242 14.12 -3.70 9.42
C GLY A 242 14.22 -2.21 9.73
N PHE A 243 13.09 -1.57 9.99
CA PHE A 243 12.98 -0.19 10.49
C PHE A 243 12.18 -0.14 11.80
N GLU A 244 12.15 -1.24 12.55
CA GLU A 244 11.38 -1.31 13.80
C GLU A 244 11.89 -0.25 14.80
N ARG A 245 10.97 0.49 15.42
CA ARG A 245 11.28 1.55 16.41
C ARG A 245 12.21 2.64 15.90
N VAL A 246 12.29 2.86 14.59
CA VAL A 246 13.08 3.96 14.02
C VAL A 246 12.41 5.30 14.28
N HIS A 247 13.23 6.33 14.54
CA HIS A 247 12.78 7.71 14.62
C HIS A 247 13.31 8.52 13.42
N PHE A 248 12.41 8.93 12.53
CA PHE A 248 12.70 9.90 11.47
C PHE A 248 12.26 11.30 11.94
N GLY A 249 13.21 12.12 12.37
CA GLY A 249 12.97 13.47 12.93
C GLY A 249 12.62 14.52 11.88
N GLU A 250 13.00 14.28 10.62
CA GLU A 250 12.70 15.12 9.46
C GLU A 250 12.14 14.25 8.31
N VAL A 251 12.05 14.80 7.11
CA VAL A 251 11.49 14.10 5.92
C VAL A 251 12.23 12.78 5.68
N ALA A 252 11.47 11.70 5.48
CA ALA A 252 11.99 10.39 5.11
C ALA A 252 11.55 10.06 3.68
N ASN A 253 12.51 10.07 2.74
CA ASN A 253 12.24 9.82 1.33
C ASN A 253 12.58 8.35 0.98
N PHE A 254 11.60 7.60 0.50
CA PHE A 254 11.74 6.24 -0.05
C PHE A 254 11.31 6.17 -1.52
N GLN A 255 11.11 7.30 -2.21
CA GLN A 255 10.54 7.34 -3.55
C GLN A 255 11.24 6.41 -4.53
N ASP A 256 10.44 5.74 -5.37
CA ASP A 256 10.93 4.87 -6.44
C ASP A 256 11.86 3.71 -5.94
N SER A 257 11.88 3.41 -4.64
CA SER A 257 12.62 2.30 -4.06
C SER A 257 11.93 0.94 -4.23
N HIS A 258 12.71 -0.14 -4.11
CA HIS A 258 12.21 -1.51 -4.23
C HIS A 258 12.62 -2.36 -3.03
N PHE A 259 11.62 -2.82 -2.28
CA PHE A 259 11.76 -3.81 -1.22
C PHE A 259 11.35 -5.18 -1.74
N ALA A 260 12.32 -6.03 -2.05
CA ALA A 260 12.08 -7.40 -2.49
C ALA A 260 11.86 -8.36 -1.31
N GLY A 261 12.54 -8.13 -0.17
CA GLY A 261 12.39 -8.89 1.06
C GLY A 261 11.34 -8.32 2.03
N GLU A 262 11.08 -9.04 3.12
CA GLU A 262 10.14 -8.59 4.17
C GLU A 262 10.56 -7.24 4.75
N THR A 263 9.59 -6.34 4.96
CA THR A 263 9.86 -4.99 5.43
C THR A 263 9.07 -4.68 6.70
N ASN A 264 9.75 -4.15 7.72
CA ASN A 264 9.15 -3.94 9.03
C ASN A 264 9.36 -2.50 9.53
N PHE A 265 8.31 -1.67 9.46
CA PHE A 265 8.21 -0.34 10.05
C PHE A 265 7.41 -0.35 11.38
N GLN A 266 7.34 -1.46 12.09
CA GLN A 266 6.60 -1.55 13.34
C GLN A 266 7.08 -0.52 14.37
N SER A 267 6.14 0.18 15.00
CA SER A 267 6.42 1.19 16.02
C SER A 267 7.37 2.31 15.56
N THR A 268 7.46 2.56 14.25
CA THR A 268 8.25 3.65 13.67
C THR A 268 7.56 4.99 13.87
N HIS A 269 8.34 6.04 14.13
CA HIS A 269 7.85 7.40 14.22
C HIS A 269 8.40 8.26 13.08
N PHE A 270 7.50 8.76 12.21
CA PHE A 270 7.81 9.75 11.18
C PHE A 270 7.35 11.12 11.69
N ALA A 271 8.29 11.97 12.10
CA ALA A 271 7.99 13.28 12.70
C ALA A 271 7.58 14.33 11.65
N LYS A 272 7.98 14.13 10.39
CA LYS A 272 7.61 14.92 9.21
C LYS A 272 7.09 14.00 8.11
N ASP A 273 7.04 14.52 6.89
CA ASP A 273 6.50 13.81 5.74
C ASP A 273 7.32 12.54 5.44
N ALA A 274 6.60 11.45 5.20
CA ALA A 274 7.15 10.16 4.81
C ALA A 274 6.67 9.84 3.40
N ASP A 275 7.63 9.75 2.48
CA ASP A 275 7.35 9.63 1.05
C ASP A 275 7.67 8.22 0.55
N PHE A 276 6.63 7.44 0.29
CA PHE A 276 6.69 6.11 -0.31
C PHE A 276 6.12 6.12 -1.73
N ASP A 277 6.07 7.26 -2.40
CA ASP A 277 5.51 7.33 -3.74
C ASP A 277 6.25 6.39 -4.70
N LYS A 278 5.46 5.59 -5.44
CA LYS A 278 5.89 4.58 -6.40
C LYS A 278 6.83 3.50 -5.83
N VAL A 279 6.81 3.28 -4.52
CA VAL A 279 7.57 2.17 -3.93
C VAL A 279 6.97 0.83 -4.34
N LEU A 280 7.84 -0.14 -4.62
CA LEU A 280 7.45 -1.54 -4.82
C LEU A 280 7.81 -2.36 -3.58
N PHE A 281 6.80 -2.85 -2.86
CA PHE A 281 6.94 -3.84 -1.81
C PHE A 281 6.55 -5.22 -2.35
N SER A 282 7.54 -6.10 -2.57
CA SER A 282 7.31 -7.41 -3.18
C SER A 282 6.97 -8.51 -2.18
N ALA A 283 7.37 -8.35 -0.92
CA ALA A 283 7.07 -9.26 0.19
C ALA A 283 6.25 -8.55 1.27
N HIS A 284 5.93 -9.28 2.34
CA HIS A 284 5.11 -8.75 3.43
C HIS A 284 5.71 -7.47 4.02
N THR A 285 4.86 -6.45 4.18
CA THR A 285 5.24 -5.15 4.75
C THR A 285 4.36 -4.83 5.96
N SER A 286 4.98 -4.48 7.09
CA SER A 286 4.26 -4.10 8.31
C SER A 286 4.57 -2.67 8.72
N PHE A 287 3.52 -1.88 8.95
CA PHE A 287 3.53 -0.57 9.58
C PHE A 287 2.87 -0.61 10.96
N LEU A 288 2.67 -1.80 11.56
CA LEU A 288 1.96 -1.98 12.84
C LEU A 288 2.39 -0.96 13.90
N LYS A 289 1.43 -0.24 14.49
CA LYS A 289 1.67 0.77 15.56
C LYS A 289 2.61 1.92 15.16
N SER A 290 2.85 2.13 13.87
CA SER A 290 3.61 3.30 13.42
C SER A 290 2.80 4.59 13.57
N HIS A 291 3.52 5.71 13.69
CA HIS A 291 2.94 7.04 13.83
C HIS A 291 3.51 7.98 12.77
N PHE A 292 2.64 8.46 11.88
CA PHE A 292 2.92 9.46 10.87
C PHE A 292 2.46 10.83 11.36
N ALA A 293 3.39 11.63 11.88
CA ALA A 293 3.10 12.99 12.37
C ALA A 293 2.97 14.00 11.22
N GLY A 294 3.70 13.80 10.11
CA GLY A 294 3.53 14.52 8.85
C GLY A 294 2.67 13.76 7.84
N ASN A 295 2.68 14.21 6.58
CA ASN A 295 1.94 13.54 5.51
C ASN A 295 2.56 12.18 5.21
N ALA A 296 1.71 11.17 4.96
CA ALA A 296 2.15 9.85 4.52
C ALA A 296 1.74 9.66 3.06
N LEU A 297 2.73 9.59 2.17
CA LEU A 297 2.53 9.54 0.72
C LEU A 297 2.79 8.13 0.20
N PHE A 298 1.80 7.54 -0.48
CA PHE A 298 1.84 6.20 -1.08
C PHE A 298 1.29 6.22 -2.52
N LEU A 299 1.33 7.36 -3.22
CA LEU A 299 0.82 7.48 -4.59
C LEU A 299 1.51 6.46 -5.48
N LYS A 300 0.73 5.66 -6.22
CA LYS A 300 1.24 4.62 -7.14
C LYS A 300 2.15 3.56 -6.49
N THR A 301 2.11 3.43 -5.16
CA THR A 301 2.79 2.33 -4.45
C THR A 301 2.19 0.99 -4.83
N HIS A 302 3.00 -0.05 -4.85
CA HIS A 302 2.55 -1.42 -5.10
C HIS A 302 2.93 -2.33 -3.95
N PHE A 303 1.94 -2.93 -3.30
CA PHE A 303 2.09 -4.00 -2.32
C PHE A 303 1.73 -5.33 -2.98
N THR A 304 2.74 -6.10 -3.38
CA THR A 304 2.56 -7.38 -4.06
C THR A 304 2.01 -8.45 -3.10
N ASP A 305 2.59 -8.54 -1.91
CA ASP A 305 2.16 -9.41 -0.82
C ASP A 305 1.36 -8.61 0.23
N GLY A 306 1.09 -9.18 1.40
CA GLY A 306 0.29 -8.55 2.44
C GLY A 306 0.88 -7.26 3.01
N ALA A 307 0.03 -6.28 3.34
CA ALA A 307 0.41 -5.02 3.95
C ALA A 307 -0.37 -4.77 5.26
N GLY A 308 0.34 -4.60 6.37
CA GLY A 308 -0.23 -4.35 7.68
C GLY A 308 -0.15 -2.88 8.09
N PHE A 309 -1.27 -2.26 8.39
CA PHE A 309 -1.43 -0.90 8.95
C PHE A 309 -2.28 -0.94 10.23
N GLN A 310 -2.23 -2.04 10.97
CA GLN A 310 -2.95 -2.21 12.22
C GLN A 310 -2.46 -1.17 13.24
N GLU A 311 -3.37 -0.57 14.00
CA GLU A 311 -3.06 0.42 15.05
C GLU A 311 -2.20 1.61 14.57
N VAL A 312 -2.17 1.90 13.27
CA VAL A 312 -1.41 3.03 12.72
C VAL A 312 -2.14 4.34 12.99
N HIS A 313 -1.38 5.37 13.33
CA HIS A 313 -1.90 6.73 13.47
C HIS A 313 -1.33 7.64 12.38
N PHE A 314 -2.21 8.11 11.50
CA PHE A 314 -1.95 9.19 10.55
C PHE A 314 -2.46 10.51 11.16
N ALA A 315 -1.54 11.38 11.59
CA ALA A 315 -1.87 12.66 12.22
C ALA A 315 -2.20 13.74 11.17
N GLU A 316 -1.50 13.72 10.03
CA GLU A 316 -1.78 14.57 8.86
C GLU A 316 -2.37 13.74 7.71
N HIS A 317 -2.20 14.18 6.45
CA HIS A 317 -2.88 13.58 5.30
C HIS A 317 -2.30 12.20 4.98
N ALA A 318 -3.17 11.24 4.68
CA ALA A 318 -2.77 9.90 4.25
C ALA A 318 -3.17 9.68 2.78
N MET A 319 -2.17 9.59 1.90
CA MET A 319 -2.36 9.61 0.45
C MET A 319 -2.07 8.23 -0.14
N PHE A 320 -3.10 7.48 -0.52
CA PHE A 320 -3.03 6.23 -1.28
C PHE A 320 -3.66 6.29 -2.69
N PRO A 321 -3.59 7.41 -3.45
CA PRO A 321 -4.14 7.45 -4.79
C PRO A 321 -3.37 6.51 -5.74
N ASP A 322 -4.09 5.81 -6.61
CA ASP A 322 -3.53 4.87 -7.59
C ASP A 322 -2.63 3.76 -6.96
N THR A 323 -2.74 3.52 -5.65
CA THR A 323 -2.02 2.45 -4.95
C THR A 323 -2.60 1.09 -5.31
N HIS A 324 -1.74 0.09 -5.47
CA HIS A 324 -2.15 -1.28 -5.80
C HIS A 324 -1.85 -2.21 -4.63
N PHE A 325 -2.89 -2.78 -4.04
CA PHE A 325 -2.80 -3.81 -3.02
C PHE A 325 -3.12 -5.17 -3.68
N THR A 326 -2.09 -5.88 -4.12
CA THR A 326 -2.23 -7.21 -4.71
C THR A 326 -2.52 -8.24 -3.62
N GLY A 327 -1.75 -8.22 -2.52
CA GLY A 327 -2.00 -9.00 -1.32
C GLY A 327 -3.06 -8.39 -0.40
N ASP A 328 -3.27 -9.03 0.75
CA ASP A 328 -4.24 -8.58 1.75
C ASP A 328 -3.75 -7.32 2.49
N VAL A 329 -4.64 -6.36 2.71
CA VAL A 329 -4.34 -5.13 3.44
C VAL A 329 -5.22 -4.98 4.69
N PHE A 330 -4.57 -4.65 5.81
CA PHE A 330 -5.19 -4.58 7.13
C PHE A 330 -5.00 -3.20 7.76
N PHE A 331 -6.07 -2.43 7.93
CA PHE A 331 -6.16 -1.19 8.70
C PHE A 331 -7.05 -1.29 9.97
N PRO A 332 -7.15 -2.42 10.69
CA PRO A 332 -7.90 -2.47 11.95
C PRO A 332 -7.28 -1.51 12.97
N GLU A 333 -8.10 -0.78 13.71
CA GLU A 333 -7.65 0.20 14.72
C GLU A 333 -6.78 1.34 14.15
N ALA A 334 -6.72 1.50 12.83
CA ALA A 334 -6.04 2.61 12.20
C ALA A 334 -6.83 3.92 12.37
N HIS A 335 -6.13 5.00 12.72
CA HIS A 335 -6.68 6.32 12.96
C HIS A 335 -6.18 7.32 11.91
N PHE A 336 -7.10 7.87 11.13
CA PHE A 336 -6.86 8.93 10.15
C PHE A 336 -7.42 10.23 10.70
N THR A 337 -6.53 11.14 11.11
CA THR A 337 -6.90 12.39 11.80
C THR A 337 -7.28 13.49 10.83
N ARG A 338 -6.52 13.61 9.72
CA ARG A 338 -6.82 14.48 8.58
C ARG A 338 -7.31 13.64 7.40
N ASP A 339 -7.33 14.25 6.23
CA ASP A 339 -7.94 13.68 5.05
C ASP A 339 -7.20 12.41 4.58
N ALA A 340 -7.97 11.42 4.14
CA ALA A 340 -7.46 10.15 3.65
C ALA A 340 -7.94 9.89 2.22
N PHE A 341 -7.01 9.64 1.30
CA PHE A 341 -7.31 9.52 -0.13
C PHE A 341 -6.95 8.13 -0.63
N PHE A 342 -7.94 7.34 -1.02
CA PHE A 342 -7.78 6.02 -1.65
C PHE A 342 -8.28 6.05 -3.10
N GLU A 343 -8.22 7.21 -3.75
CA GLU A 343 -8.76 7.40 -5.09
C GLU A 343 -8.09 6.48 -6.10
N ARG A 344 -8.88 5.75 -6.88
CA ARG A 344 -8.38 4.77 -7.88
C ARG A 344 -7.42 3.72 -7.30
N ALA A 345 -7.44 3.50 -5.98
CA ALA A 345 -6.69 2.41 -5.38
C ALA A 345 -7.29 1.06 -5.78
N ASP A 346 -6.43 0.11 -6.11
CA ASP A 346 -6.80 -1.24 -6.57
C ASP A 346 -6.57 -2.27 -5.47
N PHE A 347 -7.65 -2.76 -4.86
CA PHE A 347 -7.64 -3.82 -3.85
C PHE A 347 -7.95 -5.17 -4.51
N THR A 348 -6.91 -5.93 -4.81
CA THR A 348 -7.04 -7.29 -5.34
C THR A 348 -7.20 -8.29 -4.20
N GLY A 349 -6.41 -8.18 -3.14
CA GLY A 349 -6.55 -8.97 -1.90
C GLY A 349 -7.73 -8.50 -1.03
N LEU A 350 -7.81 -9.03 0.19
CA LEU A 350 -8.75 -8.59 1.21
C LEU A 350 -8.41 -7.18 1.69
N ALA A 351 -9.43 -6.39 2.02
CA ALA A 351 -9.25 -5.07 2.62
C ALA A 351 -10.07 -4.98 3.92
N ASP A 352 -9.39 -4.78 5.04
CA ASP A 352 -10.01 -4.65 6.36
C ASP A 352 -9.77 -3.25 6.94
N PHE A 353 -10.82 -2.49 7.20
CA PHE A 353 -10.77 -1.15 7.79
C PHE A 353 -11.58 -1.10 9.10
N SER A 354 -11.64 -2.19 9.87
CA SER A 354 -12.44 -2.26 11.09
C SER A 354 -11.86 -1.43 12.26
N ASP A 355 -12.67 -1.20 13.30
CA ASP A 355 -12.24 -0.84 14.67
C ASP A 355 -11.38 0.43 14.83
N GLY A 356 -11.33 1.32 13.84
CA GLY A 356 -10.55 2.57 13.87
C GLY A 356 -11.40 3.81 13.57
N ALA A 357 -10.78 4.88 13.07
CA ALA A 357 -11.50 6.12 12.75
C ALA A 357 -11.01 6.81 11.47
N PHE A 358 -11.95 7.27 10.65
CA PHE A 358 -11.73 8.32 9.66
C PHE A 358 -12.35 9.62 10.20
N LYS A 359 -11.52 10.56 10.67
CA LYS A 359 -11.99 11.77 11.37
C LYS A 359 -12.23 12.99 10.46
N ALA A 360 -11.77 12.94 9.21
CA ALA A 360 -11.90 14.02 8.24
C ALA A 360 -12.31 13.48 6.85
N PHE A 361 -12.21 14.31 5.81
CA PHE A 361 -12.64 13.93 4.46
C PHE A 361 -11.92 12.65 4.00
N THR A 362 -12.68 11.68 3.50
CA THR A 362 -12.11 10.40 3.06
C THR A 362 -12.69 10.01 1.71
N SER A 363 -11.84 9.80 0.72
CA SER A 363 -12.27 9.48 -0.65
C SER A 363 -11.88 8.06 -1.04
N PHE A 364 -12.85 7.23 -1.40
CA PHE A 364 -12.65 5.95 -2.09
C PHE A 364 -13.11 6.04 -3.56
N ASP A 365 -13.08 7.23 -4.14
CA ASP A 365 -13.62 7.45 -5.48
C ASP A 365 -12.77 6.74 -6.54
N GLY A 366 -13.43 5.89 -7.33
CA GLY A 366 -12.76 5.05 -8.32
C GLY A 366 -11.95 3.89 -7.75
N ALA A 367 -11.87 3.71 -6.42
CA ALA A 367 -11.23 2.55 -5.80
C ALA A 367 -11.92 1.26 -6.23
N THR A 368 -11.16 0.19 -6.51
CA THR A 368 -11.71 -1.09 -6.97
C THR A 368 -11.43 -2.22 -5.98
N PHE A 369 -12.42 -3.07 -5.75
CA PHE A 369 -12.33 -4.23 -4.86
C PHE A 369 -12.67 -5.50 -5.67
N LYS A 370 -11.70 -6.41 -5.84
CA LYS A 370 -11.86 -7.56 -6.74
C LYS A 370 -12.38 -8.82 -6.05
N THR A 371 -11.84 -9.16 -4.89
CA THR A 371 -12.05 -10.47 -4.26
C THR A 371 -13.19 -10.46 -3.23
N GLN A 372 -13.16 -9.52 -2.28
CA GLN A 372 -14.19 -9.40 -1.23
C GLN A 372 -14.57 -7.95 -0.98
N VAL A 373 -15.73 -7.77 -0.34
CA VAL A 373 -16.23 -6.44 0.04
C VAL A 373 -15.39 -5.96 1.21
N PRO A 374 -14.87 -4.71 1.20
CA PRO A 374 -14.09 -4.18 2.30
C PRO A 374 -14.92 -4.13 3.59
N LYS A 375 -14.27 -4.41 4.71
CA LYS A 375 -14.92 -4.38 6.03
C LYS A 375 -14.70 -3.01 6.68
N TYR A 376 -15.78 -2.47 7.27
CA TYR A 376 -15.77 -1.21 8.04
C TYR A 376 -16.50 -1.39 9.38
N TYR A 377 -16.36 -2.56 10.01
CA TYR A 377 -17.04 -2.87 11.28
C TYR A 377 -16.49 -1.98 12.39
N GLN A 378 -17.37 -1.40 13.20
CA GLN A 378 -17.03 -0.50 14.32
C GLN A 378 -16.13 0.69 13.96
N ARG A 379 -15.90 0.95 12.66
CA ARG A 379 -15.14 2.09 12.16
C ARG A 379 -15.97 3.36 12.32
N GLU A 380 -15.42 4.36 12.98
CA GLU A 380 -15.94 5.73 12.98
C GLU A 380 -15.72 6.35 11.59
N MET A 381 -16.76 6.94 11.02
CA MET A 381 -16.74 7.49 9.65
C MET A 381 -17.08 8.98 9.70
N HIS A 382 -16.27 9.80 9.03
CA HIS A 382 -16.60 11.20 8.79
C HIS A 382 -17.75 11.32 7.76
N GLN A 383 -18.60 12.34 7.94
CA GLN A 383 -19.79 12.57 7.10
C GLN A 383 -19.46 12.77 5.61
N ASP A 384 -18.28 13.30 5.31
CA ASP A 384 -17.81 13.54 3.94
C ASP A 384 -17.04 12.34 3.36
N THR A 385 -17.25 11.13 3.89
CA THR A 385 -16.64 9.93 3.29
C THR A 385 -17.38 9.53 2.01
N THR A 386 -16.65 9.39 0.90
CA THR A 386 -17.20 9.06 -0.42
C THR A 386 -16.79 7.66 -0.89
N PHE A 387 -17.65 7.07 -1.74
CA PHE A 387 -17.45 5.77 -2.36
C PHE A 387 -17.95 5.81 -3.81
N SER A 388 -17.43 4.92 -4.65
CA SER A 388 -17.98 4.73 -5.99
C SER A 388 -19.27 3.90 -5.99
N ASP A 389 -20.30 4.37 -6.70
CA ASP A 389 -21.56 3.65 -6.96
C ASP A 389 -21.52 2.80 -8.26
N THR A 390 -20.35 2.69 -8.91
CA THR A 390 -20.20 1.98 -10.16
C THR A 390 -20.00 0.47 -9.93
N PRO A 391 -20.88 -0.42 -10.44
CA PRO A 391 -20.82 -1.85 -10.15
C PRO A 391 -19.50 -2.56 -10.49
N LYS A 392 -18.71 -2.06 -11.44
CA LYS A 392 -17.45 -2.67 -11.88
C LYS A 392 -16.33 -2.56 -10.83
N HIS A 393 -16.45 -1.62 -9.90
CA HIS A 393 -15.48 -1.37 -8.84
C HIS A 393 -15.70 -2.26 -7.61
N TRP A 394 -16.74 -3.10 -7.62
CA TRP A 394 -17.12 -3.94 -6.48
C TRP A 394 -17.01 -5.43 -6.85
N PRO A 395 -16.75 -6.30 -5.86
CA PRO A 395 -16.49 -7.71 -6.11
C PRO A 395 -17.75 -8.41 -6.60
N LYS A 396 -17.56 -9.43 -7.44
CA LYS A 396 -18.66 -10.30 -7.86
C LYS A 396 -19.11 -11.14 -6.65
N ILE A 397 -20.42 -11.16 -6.41
CA ILE A 397 -21.01 -11.91 -5.30
C ILE A 397 -21.06 -13.40 -5.69
N THR A 398 -20.34 -14.24 -4.95
CA THR A 398 -20.33 -15.71 -5.10
C THR A 398 -21.01 -16.37 -3.89
N SER A 399 -21.25 -17.68 -3.93
CA SER A 399 -21.79 -18.41 -2.77
C SER A 399 -20.94 -18.24 -1.52
N ASP A 400 -19.62 -18.26 -1.71
CA ASP A 400 -18.64 -18.30 -0.63
C ASP A 400 -18.47 -16.91 0.01
N SER A 401 -18.53 -15.85 -0.80
CA SER A 401 -18.43 -14.48 -0.32
C SER A 401 -19.76 -13.87 0.14
N ALA A 402 -20.91 -14.48 -0.19
CA ALA A 402 -22.22 -13.85 0.05
C ALA A 402 -22.53 -13.60 1.53
N LYS A 403 -22.09 -14.46 2.45
CA LYS A 403 -22.34 -14.28 3.89
C LYS A 403 -21.60 -13.07 4.45
N ALA A 404 -20.28 -13.00 4.20
CA ALA A 404 -19.46 -11.86 4.61
C ALA A 404 -19.86 -10.58 3.87
N GLY A 405 -20.09 -10.67 2.56
CA GLY A 405 -20.54 -9.56 1.72
C GLY A 405 -21.87 -8.97 2.17
N LYS A 406 -22.83 -9.79 2.64
CA LYS A 406 -24.09 -9.28 3.19
C LYS A 406 -23.85 -8.36 4.39
N GLN A 407 -23.00 -8.77 5.32
CA GLN A 407 -22.69 -7.99 6.52
C GLN A 407 -21.95 -6.69 6.15
N ALA A 408 -20.95 -6.77 5.27
CA ALA A 408 -20.20 -5.62 4.80
C ALA A 408 -21.09 -4.61 4.05
N TYR A 409 -21.93 -5.05 3.10
CA TYR A 409 -22.86 -4.17 2.39
C TYR A 409 -23.93 -3.57 3.32
N THR A 410 -24.35 -4.29 4.36
CA THR A 410 -25.26 -3.72 5.37
C THR A 410 -24.60 -2.55 6.09
N ARG A 411 -23.32 -2.70 6.48
CA ARG A 411 -22.56 -1.62 7.11
C ARG A 411 -22.35 -0.44 6.15
N LEU A 412 -21.94 -0.68 4.91
CA LEU A 412 -21.78 0.37 3.89
C LEU A 412 -23.09 1.12 3.62
N ARG A 413 -24.23 0.42 3.61
CA ARG A 413 -25.54 1.05 3.49
C ARG A 413 -25.87 1.95 4.68
N GLN A 414 -25.54 1.54 5.91
CA GLN A 414 -25.69 2.39 7.10
C GLN A 414 -24.84 3.65 6.99
N ILE A 415 -23.57 3.50 6.61
CA ILE A 415 -22.66 4.64 6.39
C ILE A 415 -23.22 5.60 5.34
N ALA A 416 -23.72 5.10 4.21
CA ALA A 416 -24.31 5.94 3.17
C ALA A 416 -25.57 6.70 3.65
N ALA A 417 -26.38 6.08 4.52
CA ALA A 417 -27.55 6.72 5.12
C ALA A 417 -27.15 7.82 6.11
N ASP A 418 -26.14 7.54 6.95
CA ASP A 418 -25.58 8.49 7.92
C ASP A 418 -24.96 9.71 7.18
N ASN A 419 -24.29 9.48 6.05
CA ASN A 419 -23.73 10.54 5.17
C ASN A 419 -24.80 11.22 4.29
N HIS A 420 -26.08 10.91 4.47
CA HIS A 420 -27.21 11.47 3.71
C HIS A 420 -27.11 11.30 2.17
N ASN A 421 -26.43 10.25 1.70
CA ASN A 421 -26.25 9.96 0.27
C ASN A 421 -27.24 8.86 -0.22
N PRO A 422 -28.39 9.23 -0.83
CA PRO A 422 -29.41 8.26 -1.23
C PRO A 422 -28.95 7.32 -2.35
N ASP A 423 -28.15 7.83 -3.29
CA ASP A 423 -27.75 7.05 -4.45
C ASP A 423 -26.81 5.92 -4.04
N LEU A 424 -25.89 6.20 -3.10
CA LEU A 424 -25.05 5.19 -2.47
C LEU A 424 -25.86 4.22 -1.59
N GLU A 425 -26.80 4.71 -0.79
CA GLU A 425 -27.65 3.86 0.04
C GLU A 425 -28.42 2.85 -0.84
N HIS A 426 -29.02 3.33 -1.93
CA HIS A 426 -29.72 2.50 -2.92
C HIS A 426 -28.80 1.55 -3.67
N PHE A 427 -27.57 1.96 -3.96
CA PHE A 427 -26.56 1.09 -4.54
C PHE A 427 -26.23 -0.08 -3.59
N PHE A 428 -25.86 0.20 -2.35
CA PHE A 428 -25.48 -0.82 -1.37
C PHE A 428 -26.65 -1.73 -0.99
N LEU A 429 -27.88 -1.20 -0.91
CA LEU A 429 -29.08 -2.01 -0.73
C LEU A 429 -29.24 -3.05 -1.85
N ARG A 430 -29.00 -2.66 -3.11
CA ARG A 430 -29.08 -3.61 -4.24
C ARG A 430 -28.03 -4.72 -4.12
N GLN A 431 -26.83 -4.41 -3.66
CA GLN A 431 -25.79 -5.41 -3.44
C GLN A 431 -26.10 -6.31 -2.25
N GLU A 432 -26.57 -5.76 -1.12
CA GLU A 432 -27.03 -6.52 0.04
C GLU A 432 -28.13 -7.54 -0.35
N MET A 433 -29.09 -7.10 -1.18
CA MET A 433 -30.17 -7.97 -1.67
C MET A 433 -29.67 -9.07 -2.61
N ARG A 434 -28.62 -8.81 -3.41
CA ARG A 434 -27.97 -9.85 -4.22
C ARG A 434 -27.28 -10.91 -3.35
N CYS A 435 -26.64 -10.50 -2.26
CA CYS A 435 -26.11 -11.46 -1.29
C CYS A 435 -27.22 -12.32 -0.68
N LYS A 436 -28.37 -11.73 -0.30
CA LYS A 436 -29.54 -12.48 0.19
C LYS A 436 -30.10 -13.44 -0.86
N GLU A 437 -30.19 -13.02 -2.13
CA GLU A 437 -30.61 -13.89 -3.26
C GLU A 437 -29.69 -15.11 -3.42
N THR A 438 -28.37 -14.91 -3.30
CA THR A 438 -27.39 -15.99 -3.40
C THR A 438 -27.47 -16.98 -2.23
N LEU A 439 -27.74 -16.49 -1.01
CA LEU A 439 -27.88 -17.31 0.20
C LEU A 439 -29.24 -18.02 0.31
N ALA A 440 -30.28 -17.53 -0.38
CA ALA A 440 -31.62 -18.09 -0.33
C ALA A 440 -31.70 -19.48 -0.98
N GLN A 441 -32.58 -20.33 -0.44
CA GLN A 441 -32.84 -21.69 -0.92
C GLN A 441 -34.32 -21.86 -1.29
N GLY A 442 -34.64 -22.86 -2.13
CA GLY A 442 -36.02 -23.20 -2.47
C GLY A 442 -36.82 -22.06 -3.11
N LEU A 443 -38.05 -21.85 -2.63
CA LEU A 443 -38.98 -20.84 -3.13
C LEU A 443 -38.50 -19.40 -2.89
N ASP A 444 -37.80 -19.14 -1.80
CA ASP A 444 -37.30 -17.79 -1.46
C ASP A 444 -36.35 -17.25 -2.53
N LYS A 445 -35.51 -18.12 -3.10
CA LYS A 445 -34.60 -17.74 -4.18
C LYS A 445 -35.36 -17.24 -5.41
N TRP A 446 -36.50 -17.85 -5.72
CA TRP A 446 -37.35 -17.42 -6.83
C TRP A 446 -38.08 -16.12 -6.51
N VAL A 447 -38.49 -15.90 -5.26
CA VAL A 447 -39.06 -14.64 -4.80
C VAL A 447 -38.06 -13.50 -4.96
N PHE A 448 -36.80 -13.67 -4.53
CA PHE A 448 -35.75 -12.66 -4.71
C PHE A 448 -35.46 -12.36 -6.19
N LYS A 449 -35.36 -13.41 -7.02
CA LYS A 449 -35.20 -13.25 -8.48
C LYS A 449 -36.35 -12.47 -9.10
N GLY A 450 -37.59 -12.81 -8.75
CA GLY A 450 -38.80 -12.13 -9.21
C GLY A 450 -38.83 -10.66 -8.77
N TYR A 451 -38.54 -10.39 -7.50
CA TYR A 451 -38.47 -9.03 -6.95
C TYR A 451 -37.39 -8.18 -7.65
N ARG A 452 -36.21 -8.76 -7.91
CA ARG A 452 -35.14 -8.09 -8.66
C ARG A 452 -35.58 -7.82 -10.11
N TRP A 453 -36.18 -8.81 -10.78
CA TRP A 453 -36.60 -8.69 -12.18
C TRP A 453 -37.70 -7.64 -12.35
N LEU A 454 -38.73 -7.67 -11.49
CA LEU A 454 -39.90 -6.79 -11.56
C LEU A 454 -39.63 -5.38 -11.03
N ALA A 455 -38.92 -5.25 -9.91
CA ALA A 455 -38.81 -3.99 -9.17
C ALA A 455 -37.38 -3.44 -9.07
N GLY A 456 -36.37 -4.15 -9.61
CA GLY A 456 -34.97 -3.76 -9.42
C GLY A 456 -34.56 -3.69 -7.96
N SER A 457 -35.08 -4.62 -7.15
CA SER A 457 -34.97 -4.63 -5.70
C SER A 457 -35.69 -3.46 -4.99
N GLY A 458 -36.77 -2.95 -5.60
CA GLY A 458 -37.65 -1.93 -5.00
C GLY A 458 -37.35 -0.48 -5.38
N ILE A 459 -36.35 -0.26 -6.24
CA ILE A 459 -35.90 1.10 -6.63
C ILE A 459 -36.33 1.43 -8.06
N SER A 460 -36.54 0.42 -8.92
CA SER A 460 -36.88 0.67 -10.32
C SER A 460 -38.34 1.06 -10.48
N VAL A 461 -38.59 2.26 -11.01
CA VAL A 461 -39.92 2.69 -11.47
C VAL A 461 -40.21 2.19 -12.90
N LEU A 462 -39.17 2.10 -13.74
CA LEU A 462 -39.33 1.76 -15.15
C LEU A 462 -39.73 0.30 -15.37
N ARG A 463 -39.13 -0.65 -14.63
CA ARG A 463 -39.43 -2.08 -14.79
C ARG A 463 -40.89 -2.42 -14.52
N PRO A 464 -41.51 -1.99 -13.40
CA PRO A 464 -42.92 -2.27 -13.19
C PRO A 464 -43.83 -1.51 -14.18
N ALA A 465 -43.48 -0.29 -14.58
CA ALA A 465 -44.23 0.47 -15.59
C ALA A 465 -44.25 -0.25 -16.95
N VAL A 466 -43.09 -0.70 -17.42
CA VAL A 466 -42.98 -1.50 -18.66
C VAL A 466 -43.77 -2.81 -18.52
N GLY A 467 -43.69 -3.47 -17.37
CA GLY A 467 -44.51 -4.65 -17.07
C GLY A 467 -46.01 -4.40 -17.22
N LEU A 468 -46.52 -3.29 -16.69
CA LEU A 468 -47.93 -2.90 -16.80
C LEU A 468 -48.33 -2.71 -18.26
N VAL A 469 -47.51 -1.99 -19.03
CA VAL A 469 -47.75 -1.74 -20.47
C VAL A 469 -47.73 -3.05 -21.26
N LEU A 470 -46.76 -3.93 -21.01
CA LEU A 470 -46.66 -5.22 -21.71
C LEU A 470 -47.86 -6.12 -21.42
N ILE A 471 -48.27 -6.25 -20.15
CA ILE A 471 -49.43 -7.07 -19.78
C ILE A 471 -50.72 -6.50 -20.37
N TRP A 472 -50.86 -5.17 -20.37
CA TRP A 472 -51.98 -4.49 -21.00
C TRP A 472 -52.06 -4.79 -22.50
N LEU A 473 -50.95 -4.63 -23.22
CA LEU A 473 -50.91 -4.84 -24.67
C LEU A 473 -51.11 -6.31 -25.03
N ILE A 474 -50.36 -7.24 -24.44
CA ILE A 474 -50.42 -8.67 -24.76
C ILE A 474 -51.83 -9.21 -24.56
N SER A 475 -52.46 -8.88 -23.44
CA SER A 475 -53.81 -9.35 -23.14
C SER A 475 -54.86 -8.62 -23.98
N GLY A 476 -54.65 -7.33 -24.26
CA GLY A 476 -55.48 -6.55 -25.18
C GLY A 476 -55.51 -7.18 -26.58
N PHE A 477 -54.36 -7.62 -27.08
CA PHE A 477 -54.28 -8.39 -28.32
C PHE A 477 -54.98 -9.75 -28.21
N ALA A 478 -54.86 -10.47 -27.08
CA ALA A 478 -55.58 -11.73 -26.89
C ALA A 478 -57.11 -11.57 -26.96
N TYR A 479 -57.65 -10.52 -26.32
CA TYR A 479 -59.07 -10.17 -26.42
C TYR A 479 -59.44 -9.72 -27.84
N LEU A 480 -58.58 -8.94 -28.49
CA LEU A 480 -58.78 -8.51 -29.86
C LEU A 480 -58.83 -9.69 -30.84
N PHE A 481 -57.92 -10.66 -30.71
CA PHE A 481 -57.93 -11.88 -31.53
C PHE A 481 -59.21 -12.69 -31.32
N ARG A 482 -59.70 -12.79 -30.08
CA ARG A 482 -60.98 -13.46 -29.81
C ARG A 482 -62.14 -12.69 -30.44
N TYR A 483 -62.19 -11.38 -30.29
CA TYR A 483 -63.21 -10.53 -30.90
C TYR A 483 -63.22 -10.69 -32.43
N LEU A 484 -62.06 -10.59 -33.09
CA LEU A 484 -61.94 -10.77 -34.53
C LEU A 484 -62.35 -12.18 -34.98
N TYR A 485 -62.05 -13.20 -34.17
CA TYR A 485 -62.49 -14.57 -34.43
C TYR A 485 -64.02 -14.71 -34.35
N LEU A 486 -64.66 -14.10 -33.35
CA LEU A 486 -66.12 -14.11 -33.20
C LEU A 486 -66.79 -13.39 -34.38
N GLN A 487 -66.30 -12.20 -34.75
CA GLN A 487 -66.80 -11.42 -35.89
C GLN A 487 -66.66 -12.18 -37.22
N ARG A 488 -65.50 -12.81 -37.47
CA ARG A 488 -65.27 -13.59 -38.69
C ARG A 488 -66.16 -14.82 -38.81
N ASN A 489 -66.60 -15.39 -37.69
CA ASN A 489 -67.40 -16.61 -37.66
C ASN A 489 -68.85 -16.37 -37.18
N ALA A 490 -69.31 -15.12 -37.17
CA ALA A 490 -70.57 -14.70 -36.57
C ALA A 490 -71.76 -15.53 -37.07
N GLU A 491 -71.91 -15.70 -38.38
CA GLU A 491 -73.00 -16.49 -38.98
C GLU A 491 -73.04 -17.93 -38.48
N LYS A 492 -71.87 -18.57 -38.35
CA LYS A 492 -71.76 -19.97 -37.89
C LYS A 492 -72.05 -20.09 -36.39
N ILE A 493 -71.67 -19.09 -35.60
CA ILE A 493 -71.87 -19.08 -34.15
C ILE A 493 -73.33 -18.81 -33.82
N ILE A 494 -73.96 -17.84 -34.50
CA ILE A 494 -75.39 -17.55 -34.36
C ILE A 494 -76.23 -18.78 -34.73
N ALA A 495 -75.86 -19.48 -35.81
CA ALA A 495 -76.52 -20.73 -36.22
C ALA A 495 -76.40 -21.86 -35.18
N ALA A 496 -75.39 -21.84 -34.32
CA ALA A 496 -75.15 -22.87 -33.30
C ALA A 496 -75.70 -22.51 -31.91
N ASN A 497 -75.68 -21.23 -31.54
CA ASN A 497 -75.90 -20.76 -30.15
C ASN A 497 -77.00 -19.70 -30.00
N SER A 498 -77.77 -19.42 -31.07
CA SER A 498 -78.83 -18.39 -31.16
C SER A 498 -78.39 -16.93 -31.01
N GLU A 499 -77.35 -16.63 -30.21
CA GLU A 499 -76.83 -15.29 -29.98
C GLU A 499 -75.29 -15.28 -29.99
N LEU A 500 -74.72 -14.11 -30.26
CA LEU A 500 -73.28 -13.87 -30.17
C LEU A 500 -72.91 -13.54 -28.71
N PRO A 501 -71.74 -13.97 -28.21
CA PRO A 501 -71.27 -13.56 -26.90
C PRO A 501 -71.10 -12.03 -26.82
N ALA A 502 -71.31 -11.41 -25.66
CA ALA A 502 -71.16 -9.99 -25.37
C ALA A 502 -69.78 -9.42 -25.77
N LEU A 503 -68.74 -10.27 -25.80
CA LEU A 503 -67.42 -9.88 -26.30
C LEU A 503 -67.40 -9.56 -27.82
N ALA A 504 -68.39 -10.02 -28.59
CA ALA A 504 -68.54 -9.73 -30.01
C ALA A 504 -69.06 -8.32 -30.29
N ASP A 505 -69.78 -7.72 -29.33
CA ASP A 505 -70.31 -6.35 -29.42
C ASP A 505 -69.27 -5.28 -29.03
N MET A 506 -68.09 -5.72 -28.60
CA MET A 506 -66.98 -4.82 -28.30
C MET A 506 -66.36 -4.23 -29.58
N SER A 507 -65.61 -3.14 -29.43
CA SER A 507 -64.76 -2.59 -30.50
C SER A 507 -63.30 -3.02 -30.32
N VAL A 508 -62.46 -2.73 -31.32
CA VAL A 508 -60.99 -2.88 -31.21
C VAL A 508 -60.47 -2.13 -29.98
N LEU A 509 -60.95 -0.90 -29.75
CA LEU A 509 -60.61 -0.12 -28.57
C LEU A 509 -61.17 -0.76 -27.29
N GLY A 510 -62.38 -1.33 -27.38
CA GLY A 510 -62.99 -2.11 -26.30
C GLY A 510 -62.10 -3.26 -25.82
N SER A 511 -61.43 -4.00 -26.71
CA SER A 511 -60.54 -5.11 -26.33
C SER A 511 -59.36 -4.66 -25.45
N PHE A 512 -58.76 -3.50 -25.77
CA PHE A 512 -57.73 -2.89 -24.94
C PHE A 512 -58.30 -2.22 -23.68
N GLY A 513 -59.54 -1.72 -23.74
CA GLY A 513 -60.29 -1.19 -22.60
C GLY A 513 -60.59 -2.27 -21.55
N LEU A 514 -61.01 -3.46 -21.98
CA LEU A 514 -61.21 -4.64 -21.11
C LEU A 514 -59.89 -5.06 -20.45
N SER A 515 -58.81 -5.13 -21.22
CA SER A 515 -57.48 -5.43 -20.70
C SER A 515 -57.02 -4.42 -19.64
N PHE A 516 -57.24 -3.12 -19.90
CA PHE A 516 -56.95 -2.05 -18.94
C PHE A 516 -57.80 -2.20 -17.68
N ALA A 517 -59.11 -2.40 -17.83
CA ALA A 517 -60.04 -2.57 -16.71
C ALA A 517 -59.69 -3.78 -15.84
N ASN A 518 -59.20 -4.88 -16.43
CA ASN A 518 -58.71 -6.05 -15.69
C ASN A 518 -57.39 -5.75 -14.95
N LEU A 519 -56.46 -5.02 -15.59
CA LEU A 519 -55.19 -4.64 -14.95
C LEU A 519 -55.41 -3.75 -13.71
N PHE A 520 -56.45 -2.92 -13.73
CA PHE A 520 -56.83 -2.02 -12.63
C PHE A 520 -58.18 -2.41 -12.00
N ALA A 521 -58.47 -3.71 -11.91
CA ALA A 521 -59.77 -4.21 -11.43
C ALA A 521 -60.14 -3.70 -10.01
N PHE A 522 -59.15 -3.36 -9.19
CA PHE A 522 -59.35 -2.78 -7.85
C PHE A 522 -60.02 -1.38 -7.89
N LEU A 523 -60.00 -0.68 -9.03
CA LEU A 523 -60.74 0.56 -9.25
C LEU A 523 -62.22 0.33 -9.61
N GLY A 524 -62.65 -0.93 -9.78
CA GLY A 524 -64.04 -1.29 -10.10
C GLY A 524 -64.42 -1.12 -11.58
N LEU A 525 -63.50 -0.69 -12.44
CA LEU A 525 -63.75 -0.41 -13.87
C LEU A 525 -64.28 -1.61 -14.64
N ASN A 526 -63.80 -2.82 -14.31
CA ASN A 526 -64.18 -4.04 -15.00
C ASN A 526 -65.64 -4.43 -14.72
N ARG A 527 -66.11 -4.25 -13.48
CA ARG A 527 -67.52 -4.45 -13.09
C ARG A 527 -68.41 -3.34 -13.66
N LEU A 528 -67.91 -2.12 -13.76
CA LEU A 528 -68.71 -0.99 -14.22
C LEU A 528 -69.00 -1.04 -15.73
N TYR A 529 -68.01 -1.43 -16.52
CA TYR A 529 -68.07 -1.32 -17.99
C TYR A 529 -68.07 -2.64 -18.74
N PHE A 530 -67.70 -3.76 -18.10
CA PHE A 530 -67.46 -5.04 -18.79
C PHE A 530 -68.04 -6.25 -18.06
N GLN A 531 -69.03 -6.07 -17.17
CA GLN A 531 -69.59 -7.16 -16.36
C GLN A 531 -70.15 -8.31 -17.21
N GLU A 532 -70.95 -8.00 -18.24
CA GLU A 532 -71.55 -8.97 -19.15
C GLU A 532 -70.48 -9.71 -19.96
N VAL A 533 -69.50 -8.96 -20.48
CA VAL A 533 -68.35 -9.52 -21.22
C VAL A 533 -67.55 -10.49 -20.37
N ILE A 534 -67.30 -10.17 -19.10
CA ILE A 534 -66.52 -11.01 -18.18
C ILE A 534 -67.26 -12.30 -17.83
N ALA A 535 -68.59 -12.24 -17.67
CA ALA A 535 -69.42 -13.41 -17.37
C ALA A 535 -69.37 -14.48 -18.48
N GLU A 536 -69.13 -14.06 -19.71
CA GLU A 536 -69.12 -14.92 -20.90
C GLU A 536 -67.71 -15.28 -21.39
N LEU A 537 -66.66 -14.89 -20.65
CA LEU A 537 -65.29 -15.26 -21.01
C LEU A 537 -65.12 -16.78 -20.93
N GLY A 538 -64.59 -17.35 -22.01
CA GLY A 538 -64.19 -18.76 -22.02
C GLY A 538 -63.07 -19.04 -21.00
N PRO A 539 -62.85 -20.30 -20.59
CA PRO A 539 -61.98 -20.66 -19.47
C PRO A 539 -60.58 -20.03 -19.52
N TRP A 540 -59.95 -19.99 -20.70
CA TRP A 540 -58.62 -19.41 -20.86
C TRP A 540 -58.57 -17.88 -20.76
N LEU A 541 -59.61 -17.19 -21.22
CA LEU A 541 -59.67 -15.73 -21.14
C LEU A 541 -60.07 -15.27 -19.73
N SER A 542 -60.87 -16.06 -19.02
CA SER A 542 -61.16 -15.87 -17.59
C SER A 542 -59.91 -16.06 -16.74
N LEU A 543 -59.12 -17.10 -17.02
CA LEU A 543 -57.82 -17.30 -16.38
C LEU A 543 -56.87 -16.13 -16.68
N LEU A 544 -56.79 -15.68 -17.93
CA LEU A 544 -56.00 -14.51 -18.32
C LEU A 544 -56.44 -13.25 -17.56
N ALA A 545 -57.74 -12.97 -17.50
CA ALA A 545 -58.28 -11.82 -16.76
C ALA A 545 -57.93 -11.86 -15.26
N GLY A 546 -57.99 -13.05 -14.64
CA GLY A 546 -57.57 -13.27 -13.26
C GLY A 546 -56.07 -13.01 -13.07
N MET A 547 -55.22 -13.56 -13.94
CA MET A 547 -53.77 -13.33 -13.90
C MET A 547 -53.39 -11.86 -14.12
N GLN A 548 -54.08 -11.17 -15.03
CA GLN A 548 -53.90 -9.73 -15.24
C GLN A 548 -54.21 -8.93 -13.99
N THR A 549 -55.31 -9.26 -13.31
CA THR A 549 -55.73 -8.58 -12.08
C THR A 549 -54.66 -8.70 -10.99
N VAL A 550 -54.18 -9.93 -10.73
CA VAL A 550 -53.13 -10.18 -9.73
C VAL A 550 -51.83 -9.47 -10.12
N SER A 551 -51.43 -9.58 -11.38
CA SER A 551 -50.18 -8.96 -11.88
C SER A 551 -50.25 -7.44 -11.83
N GLY A 552 -51.39 -6.84 -12.16
CA GLY A 552 -51.63 -5.41 -12.09
C GLY A 552 -51.44 -4.86 -10.69
N VAL A 553 -52.02 -5.51 -9.67
CA VAL A 553 -51.85 -5.13 -8.27
C VAL A 553 -50.37 -5.22 -7.85
N VAL A 554 -49.68 -6.31 -8.16
CA VAL A 554 -48.27 -6.51 -7.80
C VAL A 554 -47.36 -5.48 -8.47
N LEU A 555 -47.53 -5.24 -9.76
CA LEU A 555 -46.71 -4.27 -10.50
C LEU A 555 -46.98 -2.84 -10.07
N LEU A 556 -48.24 -2.50 -9.77
CA LEU A 556 -48.61 -1.18 -9.28
C LEU A 556 -48.07 -0.93 -7.87
N PHE A 557 -48.08 -1.96 -7.02
CA PHE A 557 -47.38 -1.93 -5.74
C PHE A 557 -45.89 -1.66 -5.92
N PHE A 558 -45.20 -2.37 -6.82
CA PHE A 558 -43.78 -2.12 -7.08
C PHE A 558 -43.49 -0.76 -7.71
N LEU A 559 -44.38 -0.27 -8.58
CA LEU A 559 -44.31 1.08 -9.13
C LEU A 559 -44.41 2.12 -8.01
N GLY A 560 -45.39 1.97 -7.12
CA GLY A 560 -45.57 2.82 -5.94
C GLY A 560 -44.39 2.75 -4.99
N LEU A 561 -43.84 1.56 -4.74
CA LEU A 561 -42.65 1.37 -3.93
C LEU A 561 -41.42 2.06 -4.54
N GLY A 562 -41.22 1.92 -5.86
CA GLY A 562 -40.14 2.59 -6.58
C GLY A 562 -40.28 4.12 -6.53
N LEU A 563 -41.50 4.65 -6.70
CA LEU A 563 -41.78 6.08 -6.57
C LEU A 563 -41.55 6.58 -5.14
N ARG A 564 -42.04 5.84 -4.13
CA ARG A 564 -41.82 6.15 -2.72
C ARG A 564 -40.35 6.24 -2.39
N ASN A 565 -39.56 5.25 -2.81
CA ASN A 565 -38.12 5.22 -2.54
C ASN A 565 -37.38 6.33 -3.29
N ARG A 566 -37.74 6.57 -4.57
CA ARG A 566 -37.11 7.60 -5.40
C ARG A 566 -37.39 9.03 -4.93
N PHE A 567 -38.60 9.31 -4.47
CA PHE A 567 -39.03 10.65 -4.05
C PHE A 567 -39.09 10.83 -2.52
N ARG A 568 -38.67 9.82 -1.75
CA ARG A 568 -38.68 9.83 -0.28
C ARG A 568 -40.05 10.20 0.31
N LEU A 569 -41.12 9.68 -0.30
CA LEU A 569 -42.48 9.89 0.19
C LEU A 569 -42.62 9.16 1.54
N LYS A 570 -42.93 9.90 2.61
CA LYS A 570 -43.07 9.36 3.96
C LYS A 570 -44.33 8.51 4.09
#